data_AF-A0A7G9YHT9-F1
#
_entry.id   AF-A0A7G9YHT9-F1
#
_cell.length_a   1.000
_cell.length_b   1.000
_cell.length_c   1.000
_cell.angle_alpha   90.00
_cell.angle_beta   90.00
_cell.angle_gamma   90.00
#
_symmetry.space_group_name_H-M   'P 1'
#
loop_
_entity.id
_entity.type
_entity.pdbx_description
1 polymer ?
#
loop_
_entity_poly.entity_id
_entity_poly.type
_entity_poly.pdbx_seq_one_letter_code
_entity_poly.pdbx_strand_id
1 'polypeptide(L)'
;MPNTKTKTMREFYIQYYSKTLLTIGDLEELQQTPLPLWQVDFGDTTVVIQDCVRLEGADKLHAGLEFIVHACATNEEEAKEKSKGVVEFILNLISFSMLCSCDAAKIINVIEIKMDTNISPLQYYIYPFENDFISWSLVKIDTAIFVEVWNNYDKNEHRKRLMRAMSWFRTGLNKKGLDEFISYWVGVEILSKILKGNVDMRVKNELNKGIISEELIKILSLSSNASITNEKDGEWIISDETKDYDVMEKGGQLNIYTKDEQGCKKRITDDWIGAKKVFEDKLQCDDFSKIKRIRNEILHGYEELSNEFVKESEKYIPTIRMGLIACISTILGISDEIFNKVVNKDIRRGGLERWHVVKGNVENLPSDFDEMIINYPKIEVIKSKQIIRGEDRKLNIAYTFKCEFRDADTKFGVEEVESWGDQHSRVGKERIEIKEISRGENGAG
;
A
#
# COMPACT_ATOMS: atom_id res chain seq x y z
N MET A 1 -19.78 -32.62 -32.79
CA MET A 1 -19.57 -32.51 -31.33
C MET A 1 -18.11 -32.17 -31.10
N PRO A 2 -17.78 -31.01 -30.51
CA PRO A 2 -16.38 -30.66 -30.26
C PRO A 2 -15.82 -31.62 -29.21
N ASN A 3 -14.70 -32.25 -29.56
CA ASN A 3 -14.01 -33.23 -28.74
C ASN A 3 -13.42 -32.51 -27.52
N THR A 4 -14.12 -32.54 -26.38
CA THR A 4 -13.65 -31.99 -25.12
C THR A 4 -12.50 -32.85 -24.60
N LYS A 5 -11.29 -32.63 -25.12
CA LYS A 5 -10.08 -33.17 -24.52
C LYS A 5 -10.00 -32.62 -23.10
N THR A 6 -10.16 -33.51 -22.12
CA THR A 6 -9.88 -33.23 -20.72
C THR A 6 -8.46 -32.69 -20.62
N LYS A 7 -8.30 -31.42 -20.24
CA LYS A 7 -6.97 -30.83 -20.01
C LYS A 7 -6.35 -31.55 -18.82
N THR A 8 -5.18 -32.15 -19.00
CA THR A 8 -4.43 -32.78 -17.92
C THR A 8 -3.97 -31.70 -16.94
N MET A 9 -4.34 -31.83 -15.67
CA MET A 9 -3.86 -30.97 -14.59
C MET A 9 -2.40 -31.33 -14.28
N ARG A 10 -1.60 -30.32 -13.97
CA ARG A 10 -0.19 -30.43 -13.59
C ARG A 10 0.05 -29.70 -12.28
N GLU A 11 1.07 -30.12 -11.55
CA GLU A 11 1.46 -29.54 -10.26
C GLU A 11 2.66 -28.61 -10.43
N PHE A 12 2.55 -27.42 -9.86
CA PHE A 12 3.60 -26.40 -9.87
C PHE A 12 3.93 -25.94 -8.46
N TYR A 13 5.22 -25.76 -8.18
CA TYR A 13 5.70 -25.02 -7.02
C TYR A 13 6.31 -23.71 -7.49
N ILE A 14 5.78 -22.58 -7.00
CA ILE A 14 6.19 -21.24 -7.42
C ILE A 14 6.60 -20.46 -6.18
N GLN A 15 7.85 -20.03 -6.15
CA GLN A 15 8.39 -19.24 -5.07
C GLN A 15 8.28 -17.75 -5.40
N TYR A 16 7.74 -16.96 -4.48
CA TYR A 16 7.69 -15.51 -4.56
C TYR A 16 8.44 -14.88 -3.39
N TYR A 17 8.89 -13.67 -3.62
CA TYR A 17 9.48 -12.80 -2.61
C TYR A 17 8.75 -11.44 -2.62
N SER A 18 8.48 -10.91 -1.44
CA SER A 18 8.04 -9.53 -1.25
C SER A 18 8.92 -8.87 -0.20
N LYS A 19 9.50 -7.74 -0.58
CA LYS A 19 10.26 -6.89 0.34
C LYS A 19 9.27 -6.17 1.28
N THR A 20 9.48 -6.34 2.57
CA THR A 20 8.62 -5.77 3.62
C THR A 20 9.33 -5.72 4.97
N LEU A 21 8.78 -4.95 5.92
CA LEU A 21 9.16 -4.96 7.33
C LEU A 21 8.37 -5.99 8.15
N LEU A 22 7.37 -6.63 7.52
CA LEU A 22 6.49 -7.57 8.17
C LEU A 22 7.18 -8.91 8.38
N THR A 23 7.07 -9.44 9.59
CA THR A 23 7.71 -10.69 9.97
C THR A 23 6.74 -11.62 10.67
N ILE A 24 6.91 -12.93 10.47
CA ILE A 24 6.15 -13.96 11.19
C ILE A 24 6.79 -14.19 12.56
N GLY A 25 8.12 -14.40 12.57
CA GLY A 25 8.91 -14.58 13.78
C GLY A 25 9.27 -13.27 14.47
N ASP A 26 9.63 -13.32 15.75
CA ASP A 26 10.41 -12.24 16.37
C ASP A 26 11.92 -12.39 16.08
N LEU A 27 12.72 -11.42 16.55
CA LEU A 27 14.17 -11.40 16.31
C LEU A 27 14.89 -12.66 16.81
N GLU A 28 14.42 -13.29 17.88
CA GLU A 28 15.03 -14.49 18.44
C GLU A 28 14.66 -15.71 17.60
N GLU A 29 13.38 -15.82 17.22
CA GLU A 29 12.87 -16.85 16.30
C GLU A 29 13.58 -16.82 14.95
N LEU A 30 13.89 -15.62 14.41
CA LEU A 30 14.61 -15.45 13.14
C LEU A 30 16.05 -16.00 13.17
N GLN A 31 16.66 -16.14 14.35
CA GLN A 31 18.01 -16.74 14.45
C GLN A 31 17.97 -18.28 14.41
N GLN A 32 16.81 -18.89 14.64
CA GLN A 32 16.66 -20.34 14.74
C GLN A 32 16.53 -21.01 13.35
N THR A 33 16.67 -22.33 13.32
CA THR A 33 16.36 -23.16 12.14
C THR A 33 15.60 -24.39 12.63
N PRO A 34 14.42 -24.73 12.08
CA PRO A 34 13.72 -24.03 10.99
C PRO A 34 13.17 -22.65 11.39
N LEU A 35 12.86 -21.82 10.40
CA LEU A 35 12.18 -20.54 10.62
C LEU A 35 10.68 -20.77 10.88
N PRO A 36 10.01 -19.86 11.62
CA PRO A 36 8.55 -19.84 11.69
C PRO A 36 7.92 -19.75 10.30
N LEU A 37 6.86 -20.52 10.08
CA LEU A 37 6.10 -20.50 8.84
C LEU A 37 4.60 -20.53 9.12
N TRP A 38 3.84 -19.95 8.21
CA TRP A 38 2.39 -20.08 8.11
C TRP A 38 2.02 -20.87 6.88
N GLN A 39 0.94 -21.64 6.94
CA GLN A 39 0.39 -22.34 5.79
C GLN A 39 -1.09 -21.99 5.64
N VAL A 40 -1.51 -21.71 4.41
CA VAL A 40 -2.89 -21.36 4.07
C VAL A 40 -3.35 -22.12 2.84
N ASP A 41 -4.51 -22.74 2.93
CA ASP A 41 -5.11 -23.54 1.85
C ASP A 41 -6.29 -22.82 1.19
N PHE A 42 -6.26 -22.76 -0.14
CA PHE A 42 -7.27 -22.13 -1.01
C PHE A 42 -7.97 -23.16 -1.91
N GLY A 43 -8.14 -24.38 -1.41
CA GLY A 43 -8.66 -25.51 -2.17
C GLY A 43 -7.56 -26.21 -2.96
N ASP A 44 -7.39 -25.86 -4.23
CA ASP A 44 -6.39 -26.44 -5.13
C ASP A 44 -5.10 -25.58 -5.23
N THR A 45 -4.86 -24.77 -4.21
CA THR A 45 -3.65 -23.96 -4.05
C THR A 45 -3.31 -23.86 -2.57
N THR A 46 -2.08 -24.20 -2.22
CA THR A 46 -1.55 -24.07 -0.86
C THR A 46 -0.42 -23.06 -0.88
N VAL A 47 -0.41 -22.14 0.08
CA VAL A 47 0.65 -21.14 0.23
C VAL A 47 1.33 -21.34 1.57
N VAL A 48 2.64 -21.57 1.54
CA VAL A 48 3.50 -21.47 2.71
C VAL A 48 4.13 -20.08 2.71
N ILE A 49 4.07 -19.39 3.84
CA ILE A 49 4.64 -18.07 4.06
C ILE A 49 5.72 -18.24 5.13
N GLN A 50 6.92 -17.72 4.87
CA GLN A 50 8.00 -17.69 5.87
C GLN A 50 8.80 -16.42 5.76
N ASP A 51 9.56 -16.11 6.81
CA ASP A 51 10.49 -15.00 6.78
C ASP A 51 11.65 -15.29 5.82
N CYS A 52 11.95 -14.34 4.94
CA CYS A 52 13.17 -14.36 4.14
C CYS A 52 14.29 -13.71 4.95
N VAL A 53 15.35 -14.46 5.24
CA VAL A 53 16.51 -13.98 5.99
C VAL A 53 17.79 -14.03 5.16
N ARG A 54 18.68 -13.07 5.41
CA ARG A 54 20.02 -12.99 4.83
C ARG A 54 21.06 -13.16 5.91
N LEU A 55 22.14 -13.86 5.62
CA LEU A 55 23.27 -13.99 6.53
C LEU A 55 24.19 -12.80 6.35
N GLU A 56 24.41 -12.05 7.42
CA GLU A 56 25.41 -10.98 7.51
C GLU A 56 26.35 -11.31 8.66
N GLY A 57 27.49 -11.94 8.34
CA GLY A 57 28.35 -12.55 9.35
C GLY A 57 27.68 -13.76 10.01
N ALA A 58 27.48 -13.69 11.33
CA ALA A 58 26.83 -14.75 12.11
C ALA A 58 25.32 -14.52 12.34
N ASP A 59 24.81 -13.32 12.05
CA ASP A 59 23.41 -12.96 12.30
C ASP A 59 22.55 -13.22 11.05
N LYS A 60 21.32 -13.70 11.27
CA LYS A 60 20.25 -13.77 10.26
C LYS A 60 19.42 -12.49 10.29
N LEU A 61 19.34 -11.79 9.16
CA LEU A 61 18.67 -10.52 9.05
C LEU A 61 17.42 -10.63 8.19
N HIS A 62 16.30 -10.10 8.65
CA HIS A 62 15.07 -10.08 7.87
C HIS A 62 15.23 -9.23 6.60
N ALA A 63 14.88 -9.83 5.46
CA ALA A 63 14.90 -9.21 4.14
C ALA A 63 13.50 -9.07 3.53
N GLY A 64 12.49 -9.75 4.09
CA GLY A 64 11.11 -9.67 3.63
C GLY A 64 10.36 -10.98 3.89
N LEU A 65 9.31 -11.21 3.13
CA LEU A 65 8.53 -12.45 3.18
C LEU A 65 8.75 -13.28 1.92
N GLU A 66 8.84 -14.59 2.12
CA GLU A 66 8.87 -15.59 1.08
C GLU A 66 7.55 -16.35 1.06
N PHE A 67 7.06 -16.63 -0.15
CA PHE A 67 5.83 -17.39 -0.38
C PHE A 67 6.16 -18.57 -1.29
N ILE A 68 5.95 -19.79 -0.80
CA ILE A 68 6.07 -21.00 -1.60
C ILE A 68 4.66 -21.48 -1.90
N VAL A 69 4.27 -21.40 -3.17
CA VAL A 69 2.92 -21.70 -3.63
C VAL A 69 2.91 -23.03 -4.36
N HIS A 70 2.16 -23.99 -3.83
CA HIS A 70 1.79 -25.20 -4.55
C HIS A 70 0.46 -24.95 -5.28
N ALA A 71 0.43 -25.09 -6.60
CA ALA A 71 -0.76 -24.85 -7.42
C ALA A 71 -0.97 -25.95 -8.47
N CYS A 72 -2.21 -26.40 -8.62
CA CYS A 72 -2.64 -27.24 -9.74
C CYS A 72 -3.18 -26.38 -10.89
N ALA A 73 -2.64 -26.56 -12.10
CA ALA A 73 -3.04 -25.81 -13.30
C ALA A 73 -2.82 -26.61 -14.60
N THR A 74 -3.37 -26.14 -15.72
CA THR A 74 -3.22 -26.83 -17.02
C THR A 74 -1.91 -26.49 -17.73
N ASN A 75 -1.28 -25.39 -17.35
CA ASN A 75 -0.01 -24.89 -17.86
C ASN A 75 0.64 -23.92 -16.85
N GLU A 76 1.91 -23.60 -17.07
CA GLU A 76 2.72 -22.75 -16.20
C GLU A 76 2.16 -21.32 -16.04
N GLU A 77 1.60 -20.75 -17.11
CA GLU A 77 1.13 -19.36 -17.10
C GLU A 77 -0.15 -19.19 -16.30
N GLU A 78 -1.07 -20.15 -16.41
CA GLU A 78 -2.23 -20.26 -15.53
C GLU A 78 -1.81 -20.45 -14.06
N ALA A 79 -0.78 -21.28 -13.81
CA ALA A 79 -0.25 -21.47 -12.46
C ALA A 79 0.28 -20.15 -11.88
N LYS A 80 1.11 -19.41 -12.64
CA LYS A 80 1.67 -18.11 -12.24
C LYS A 80 0.62 -17.05 -11.99
N GLU A 81 -0.42 -16.95 -12.83
CA GLU A 81 -1.50 -15.97 -12.65
C GLU A 81 -2.27 -16.26 -11.35
N LYS A 82 -2.62 -17.54 -11.15
CA LYS A 82 -3.34 -18.00 -9.97
C LYS A 82 -2.52 -17.81 -8.69
N SER A 83 -1.27 -18.26 -8.66
CA SER A 83 -0.40 -18.14 -7.50
C SER A 83 -0.10 -16.68 -7.18
N LYS A 84 0.15 -15.83 -8.20
CA LYS A 84 0.33 -14.38 -7.99
C LYS A 84 -0.93 -13.76 -7.40
N GLY A 85 -2.11 -14.11 -7.90
CA GLY A 85 -3.38 -13.64 -7.36
C GLY A 85 -3.54 -13.92 -5.86
N VAL A 86 -3.20 -15.13 -5.42
CA VAL A 86 -3.27 -15.54 -4.01
C VAL A 86 -2.20 -14.86 -3.15
N VAL A 87 -0.96 -14.71 -3.65
CA VAL A 87 0.11 -14.03 -2.90
C VAL A 87 -0.19 -12.54 -2.73
N GLU A 88 -0.61 -11.86 -3.80
CA GLU A 88 -1.00 -10.44 -3.74
C GLU A 88 -2.22 -10.23 -2.84
N PHE A 89 -3.15 -11.19 -2.82
CA PHE A 89 -4.28 -11.23 -1.91
C PHE A 89 -3.82 -11.22 -0.43
N ILE A 90 -2.91 -12.13 -0.07
CA ILE A 90 -2.36 -12.22 1.29
C ILE A 90 -1.62 -10.92 1.66
N LEU A 91 -0.76 -10.41 0.77
CA LEU A 91 0.00 -9.18 1.01
C LEU A 91 -0.91 -7.97 1.24
N ASN A 92 -1.99 -7.83 0.47
CA ASN A 92 -2.96 -6.75 0.67
C ASN A 92 -3.62 -6.81 2.05
N LEU A 93 -4.01 -8.00 2.51
CA LEU A 93 -4.63 -8.19 3.83
C LEU A 93 -3.65 -7.93 4.98
N ILE A 94 -2.41 -8.43 4.89
CA ILE A 94 -1.40 -8.21 5.95
C ILE A 94 -1.01 -6.72 5.98
N SER A 95 -0.80 -6.09 4.83
CA SER A 95 -0.53 -4.63 4.76
C SER A 95 -1.64 -3.80 5.39
N PHE A 96 -2.91 -4.14 5.12
CA PHE A 96 -4.06 -3.49 5.76
C PHE A 96 -4.05 -3.71 7.28
N SER A 97 -3.89 -4.95 7.71
CA SER A 97 -3.97 -5.33 9.13
C SER A 97 -2.85 -4.71 9.98
N MET A 98 -1.66 -4.53 9.40
CA MET A 98 -0.47 -4.08 10.11
C MET A 98 -0.07 -2.63 9.83
N LEU A 99 -0.77 -1.93 8.93
CA LEU A 99 -0.41 -0.59 8.46
C LEU A 99 1.06 -0.50 7.99
N CYS A 100 1.49 -1.57 7.32
CA CYS A 100 2.89 -1.75 6.92
C CYS A 100 3.01 -1.95 5.41
N SER A 101 3.98 -1.25 4.84
CA SER A 101 4.26 -1.30 3.41
C SER A 101 4.82 -2.68 3.01
N CYS A 102 4.41 -3.14 1.84
CA CYS A 102 4.86 -4.39 1.22
C CYS A 102 5.02 -4.13 -0.27
N ASP A 103 6.15 -4.51 -0.83
CA ASP A 103 6.33 -4.48 -2.28
C ASP A 103 5.43 -5.54 -2.95
N ALA A 104 5.18 -5.35 -4.25
CA ALA A 104 4.54 -6.39 -5.06
C ALA A 104 5.39 -7.68 -5.06
N ALA A 105 4.71 -8.82 -5.15
CA ALA A 105 5.37 -10.11 -5.15
C ALA A 105 6.13 -10.34 -6.47
N LYS A 106 7.37 -10.82 -6.35
CA LYS A 106 8.26 -11.15 -7.47
C LYS A 106 8.50 -12.64 -7.49
N ILE A 107 8.40 -13.26 -8.66
CA ILE A 107 8.65 -14.70 -8.82
C ILE A 107 10.15 -14.94 -8.72
N ILE A 108 10.58 -15.81 -7.81
CA ILE A 108 11.97 -16.23 -7.68
C ILE A 108 12.24 -17.47 -8.53
N ASN A 109 11.37 -18.47 -8.45
CA ASN A 109 11.47 -19.66 -9.28
C ASN A 109 10.13 -20.37 -9.49
N VAL A 110 10.13 -21.28 -10.46
CA VAL A 110 9.02 -22.14 -10.84
C VAL A 110 9.55 -23.56 -11.04
N ILE A 111 8.88 -24.53 -10.42
CA ILE A 111 9.17 -25.96 -10.55
C ILE A 111 7.89 -26.68 -11.01
N GLU A 112 7.96 -27.40 -12.13
CA GLU A 112 6.87 -28.29 -12.58
C GLU A 112 7.14 -29.71 -12.08
N ILE A 113 6.20 -30.31 -11.35
CA ILE A 113 6.30 -31.69 -10.89
C ILE A 113 5.73 -32.62 -11.96
N LYS A 114 6.59 -33.47 -12.50
CA LYS A 114 6.23 -34.51 -13.46
C LYS A 114 6.15 -35.86 -12.76
N MET A 115 4.95 -36.39 -12.56
CA MET A 115 4.74 -37.67 -11.87
C MET A 115 5.31 -38.87 -12.64
N ASP A 116 5.45 -38.74 -13.96
CA ASP A 116 5.94 -39.77 -14.86
C ASP A 116 7.47 -39.78 -15.03
N THR A 117 8.17 -38.75 -14.54
CA THR A 117 9.63 -38.64 -14.69
C THR A 117 10.27 -38.14 -13.39
N ASN A 118 11.42 -38.71 -13.00
CA ASN A 118 12.21 -38.17 -11.87
C ASN A 118 12.90 -36.82 -12.17
N ILE A 119 12.47 -36.09 -13.20
CA ILE A 119 13.09 -34.84 -13.66
C ILE A 119 12.03 -33.73 -13.67
N SER A 120 12.16 -32.79 -12.74
CA SER A 120 11.30 -31.61 -12.66
C SER A 120 11.99 -30.41 -13.32
N PRO A 121 11.41 -29.81 -14.39
CA PRO A 121 11.90 -28.56 -14.94
C PRO A 121 11.90 -27.45 -13.87
N LEU A 122 13.00 -26.68 -13.80
CA LEU A 122 13.20 -25.56 -12.89
C LEU A 122 13.55 -24.30 -13.70
N GLN A 123 12.85 -23.21 -13.44
CA GLN A 123 13.18 -21.87 -13.93
C GLN A 123 13.48 -20.93 -12.75
N TYR A 124 14.56 -20.16 -12.83
CA TYR A 124 14.98 -19.21 -11.79
C TYR A 124 15.09 -17.79 -12.36
N TYR A 125 14.63 -16.79 -11.58
CA TYR A 125 14.63 -15.38 -11.95
C TYR A 125 15.60 -14.61 -11.04
N ILE A 126 16.51 -13.83 -11.63
CA ILE A 126 17.53 -13.07 -10.91
C ILE A 126 17.21 -11.56 -11.02
N TYR A 127 17.10 -10.89 -9.87
CA TYR A 127 16.84 -9.44 -9.77
C TYR A 127 18.07 -8.72 -9.17
N PRO A 128 19.05 -8.29 -10.00
CA PRO A 128 20.37 -7.87 -9.52
C PRO A 128 20.40 -6.55 -8.72
N PHE A 129 19.38 -5.69 -8.83
CA PHE A 129 19.37 -4.34 -8.24
C PHE A 129 18.66 -4.24 -6.89
N GLU A 130 18.17 -5.35 -6.32
CA GLU A 130 17.22 -5.31 -5.19
C GLU A 130 17.81 -5.82 -3.87
N ASN A 131 19.09 -6.16 -3.89
CA ASN A 131 19.75 -6.90 -2.81
C ASN A 131 20.22 -6.06 -1.62
N ASP A 132 19.87 -4.78 -1.52
CA ASP A 132 20.37 -3.95 -0.41
C ASP A 132 19.32 -3.71 0.69
N PHE A 133 18.13 -4.30 0.60
CA PHE A 133 17.13 -4.18 1.67
C PHE A 133 17.37 -5.16 2.81
N ILE A 134 17.75 -4.59 3.95
CA ILE A 134 17.87 -5.25 5.24
C ILE A 134 17.18 -4.32 6.23
N SER A 135 16.18 -4.83 6.96
CA SER A 135 15.50 -4.04 7.98
C SER A 135 15.52 -4.71 9.34
N TRP A 136 15.61 -3.84 10.36
CA TRP A 136 15.65 -4.20 11.78
C TRP A 136 14.48 -3.61 12.55
N SER A 137 13.69 -2.76 11.90
CA SER A 137 12.38 -2.34 12.38
C SER A 137 11.37 -3.37 11.90
N LEU A 138 11.24 -4.45 12.67
CA LEU A 138 10.32 -5.52 12.35
C LEU A 138 8.94 -5.21 12.87
N VAL A 139 7.93 -5.53 12.06
CA VAL A 139 6.52 -5.50 12.45
C VAL A 139 6.06 -6.95 12.52
N LYS A 140 6.05 -7.52 13.73
CA LYS A 140 5.49 -8.86 13.93
C LYS A 140 4.01 -8.82 13.56
N ILE A 141 3.59 -9.73 12.71
CA ILE A 141 2.19 -9.78 12.28
C ILE A 141 1.33 -10.18 13.48
N ASP A 142 0.40 -9.31 13.86
CA ASP A 142 -0.60 -9.62 14.88
C ASP A 142 -1.62 -10.60 14.30
N THR A 143 -1.47 -11.88 14.67
CA THR A 143 -2.31 -12.97 14.17
C THR A 143 -3.78 -12.76 14.51
N ALA A 144 -4.12 -12.17 15.67
CA ALA A 144 -5.51 -11.96 16.07
C ALA A 144 -6.20 -10.96 15.14
N ILE A 145 -5.54 -9.81 14.89
CA ILE A 145 -6.04 -8.80 13.94
C ILE A 145 -6.15 -9.41 12.54
N PHE A 146 -5.11 -10.08 12.08
CA PHE A 146 -5.08 -10.65 10.72
C PHE A 146 -6.18 -11.69 10.49
N VAL A 147 -6.40 -12.61 11.45
CA VAL A 147 -7.44 -13.65 11.35
C VAL A 147 -8.84 -13.04 11.36
N GLU A 148 -9.11 -12.00 12.14
CA GLU A 148 -10.40 -11.32 12.12
C GLU A 148 -10.66 -10.64 10.76
N VAL A 149 -9.68 -9.91 10.23
CA VAL A 149 -9.77 -9.27 8.91
C VAL A 149 -9.99 -10.33 7.83
N TRP A 150 -9.24 -11.42 7.88
CA TRP A 150 -9.34 -12.53 6.92
C TRP A 150 -10.73 -13.16 6.92
N ASN A 151 -11.23 -13.53 8.10
CA ASN A 151 -12.52 -14.22 8.24
C ASN A 151 -13.70 -13.35 7.79
N ASN A 152 -13.64 -12.04 8.07
CA ASN A 152 -14.64 -11.09 7.59
C ASN A 152 -14.54 -10.88 6.08
N TYR A 153 -13.33 -10.82 5.54
CA TYR A 153 -13.12 -10.70 4.10
C TYR A 153 -13.66 -11.93 3.35
N ASP A 154 -13.31 -13.14 3.79
CA ASP A 154 -13.64 -14.37 3.07
C ASP A 154 -15.16 -14.57 2.94
N LYS A 155 -15.93 -14.15 3.95
CA LYS A 155 -17.39 -14.23 3.98
C LYS A 155 -18.09 -13.06 3.27
N ASN A 156 -17.35 -12.03 2.83
CA ASN A 156 -17.95 -10.81 2.29
C ASN A 156 -18.41 -10.99 0.84
N GLU A 157 -19.60 -10.50 0.50
CA GLU A 157 -20.09 -10.55 -0.89
C GLU A 157 -19.33 -9.61 -1.84
N HIS A 158 -18.66 -8.59 -1.31
CA HIS A 158 -17.93 -7.57 -2.08
C HIS A 158 -16.41 -7.82 -2.17
N ARG A 159 -15.95 -9.05 -1.92
CA ARG A 159 -14.53 -9.46 -1.92
C ARG A 159 -13.67 -8.84 -3.03
N LYS A 160 -14.13 -8.87 -4.29
CA LYS A 160 -13.37 -8.33 -5.44
C LYS A 160 -13.10 -6.82 -5.33
N ARG A 161 -14.09 -6.04 -4.89
CA ARG A 161 -13.95 -4.58 -4.75
C ARG A 161 -13.12 -4.21 -3.53
N LEU A 162 -13.34 -4.91 -2.41
CA LEU A 162 -12.51 -4.79 -1.21
C LEU A 162 -11.03 -5.04 -1.53
N MET A 163 -10.73 -6.10 -2.27
CA MET A 163 -9.36 -6.43 -2.64
C MET A 163 -8.71 -5.36 -3.51
N ARG A 164 -9.47 -4.81 -4.47
CA ARG A 164 -8.99 -3.70 -5.29
C ARG A 164 -8.70 -2.46 -4.43
N ALA A 165 -9.57 -2.13 -3.47
CA ALA A 165 -9.37 -1.00 -2.56
C ALA A 165 -8.15 -1.22 -1.63
N MET A 166 -7.98 -2.43 -1.09
CA MET A 166 -6.82 -2.80 -0.28
C MET A 166 -5.51 -2.79 -1.08
N SER A 167 -5.55 -3.14 -2.37
CA SER A 167 -4.40 -2.99 -3.26
C SER A 167 -3.98 -1.53 -3.39
N TRP A 168 -4.94 -0.61 -3.55
CA TRP A 168 -4.65 0.83 -3.58
C TRP A 168 -4.19 1.37 -2.24
N PHE A 169 -4.74 0.85 -1.14
CA PHE A 169 -4.24 1.14 0.20
C PHE A 169 -2.77 0.76 0.35
N ARG A 170 -2.39 -0.47 -0.03
CA ARG A 170 -0.99 -0.92 -0.01
C ARG A 170 -0.11 -0.08 -0.93
N THR A 171 -0.60 0.28 -2.13
CA THR A 171 0.12 1.23 -3.01
C THR A 171 0.37 2.57 -2.30
N GLY A 172 -0.63 3.14 -1.63
CA GLY A 172 -0.47 4.39 -0.86
C GLY A 172 0.60 4.28 0.23
N LEU A 173 0.68 3.15 0.93
CA LEU A 173 1.75 2.90 1.92
C LEU A 173 3.16 2.90 1.31
N ASN A 174 3.29 2.52 0.03
CA ASN A 174 4.56 2.52 -0.71
C ASN A 174 4.85 3.84 -1.45
N LYS A 175 3.93 4.81 -1.44
CA LYS A 175 4.04 6.09 -2.14
C LYS A 175 4.18 7.24 -1.16
N LYS A 176 4.51 8.45 -1.65
CA LYS A 176 4.58 9.67 -0.86
C LYS A 176 3.91 10.81 -1.60
N GLY A 177 3.57 11.87 -0.86
CA GLY A 177 3.01 13.09 -1.41
C GLY A 177 1.73 12.83 -2.20
N LEU A 178 1.62 13.47 -3.36
CA LEU A 178 0.42 13.42 -4.20
C LEU A 178 0.03 11.99 -4.63
N ASP A 179 1.00 11.13 -4.96
CA ASP A 179 0.72 9.74 -5.36
C ASP A 179 0.09 8.93 -4.23
N GLU A 180 0.50 9.19 -2.98
CA GLU A 180 -0.09 8.57 -1.80
C GLU A 180 -1.53 9.03 -1.61
N PHE A 181 -1.77 10.34 -1.71
CA PHE A 181 -3.12 10.92 -1.63
C PHE A 181 -4.05 10.29 -2.69
N ILE A 182 -3.63 10.26 -3.95
CA ILE A 182 -4.41 9.70 -5.06
C ILE A 182 -4.69 8.21 -4.82
N SER A 183 -3.69 7.45 -4.35
CA SER A 183 -3.84 6.03 -4.08
C SER A 183 -4.95 5.75 -3.07
N TYR A 184 -4.95 6.46 -1.93
CA TYR A 184 -6.01 6.29 -0.94
C TYR A 184 -7.37 6.77 -1.46
N TRP A 185 -7.42 7.87 -2.21
CA TRP A 185 -8.66 8.34 -2.82
C TRP A 185 -9.28 7.30 -3.75
N VAL A 186 -8.48 6.72 -4.66
CA VAL A 186 -8.97 5.69 -5.59
C VAL A 186 -9.51 4.48 -4.80
N GLY A 187 -8.88 4.14 -3.68
CA GLY A 187 -9.42 3.15 -2.74
C GLY A 187 -10.83 3.50 -2.23
N VAL A 188 -11.05 4.74 -1.77
CA VAL A 188 -12.36 5.21 -1.30
C VAL A 188 -13.37 5.21 -2.45
N GLU A 189 -12.96 5.64 -3.64
CA GLU A 189 -13.80 5.70 -4.85
C GLU A 189 -14.35 4.33 -5.23
N ILE A 190 -13.53 3.28 -5.16
CA ILE A 190 -13.93 1.89 -5.44
C ILE A 190 -15.05 1.42 -4.50
N LEU A 191 -15.00 1.88 -3.24
CA LEU A 191 -15.91 1.48 -2.17
C LEU A 191 -17.16 2.36 -2.08
N SER A 192 -17.12 3.58 -2.62
CA SER A 192 -18.22 4.58 -2.54
C SER A 192 -19.58 3.99 -2.94
N LYS A 193 -19.63 3.23 -4.04
CA LYS A 193 -20.87 2.60 -4.53
C LYS A 193 -21.44 1.54 -3.59
N ILE A 194 -20.59 0.79 -2.87
CA ILE A 194 -21.04 -0.20 -1.89
C ILE A 194 -21.64 0.54 -0.69
N LEU A 195 -20.90 1.52 -0.17
CA LEU A 195 -21.33 2.31 0.98
C LEU A 195 -22.62 3.07 0.69
N LYS A 196 -22.76 3.62 -0.53
CA LYS A 196 -24.02 4.21 -1.00
C LYS A 196 -25.16 3.19 -0.98
N GLY A 197 -24.95 1.98 -1.51
CA GLY A 197 -25.96 0.91 -1.48
C GLY A 197 -26.44 0.58 -0.05
N ASN A 198 -25.54 0.60 0.93
CA ASN A 198 -25.90 0.40 2.34
C ASN A 198 -26.78 1.54 2.90
N VAL A 199 -26.46 2.79 2.54
CA VAL A 199 -27.29 3.96 2.91
C VAL A 199 -28.65 3.88 2.20
N ASP A 200 -28.66 3.62 0.89
CA ASP A 200 -29.86 3.50 0.07
C ASP A 200 -30.81 2.42 0.62
N MET A 201 -30.27 1.26 1.00
CA MET A 201 -31.07 0.17 1.58
C MET A 201 -31.71 0.58 2.92
N ARG A 202 -30.96 1.27 3.79
CA ARG A 202 -31.49 1.77 5.06
C ARG A 202 -32.60 2.80 4.81
N VAL A 203 -32.33 3.78 3.97
CA VAL A 203 -33.30 4.83 3.61
C VAL A 203 -34.55 4.21 3.01
N LYS A 204 -34.42 3.27 2.07
CA LYS A 204 -35.55 2.54 1.46
C LYS A 204 -36.41 1.84 2.51
N ASN A 205 -35.79 1.19 3.49
CA ASN A 205 -36.51 0.52 4.58
C ASN A 205 -37.29 1.49 5.47
N GLU A 206 -36.79 2.72 5.65
CA GLU A 206 -37.48 3.77 6.41
C GLU A 206 -38.61 4.40 5.58
N LEU A 207 -38.39 4.68 4.29
CA LEU A 207 -39.42 5.15 3.35
C LEU A 207 -40.59 4.16 3.24
N ASN A 208 -40.31 2.85 3.19
CA ASN A 208 -41.34 1.80 3.21
C ASN A 208 -42.22 1.79 4.46
N LYS A 209 -41.72 2.37 5.57
CA LYS A 209 -42.47 2.53 6.82
C LYS A 209 -43.18 3.89 6.90
N GLY A 210 -43.10 4.71 5.85
CA GLY A 210 -43.58 6.09 5.87
C GLY A 210 -42.75 7.02 6.76
N ILE A 211 -41.48 6.69 7.00
CA ILE A 211 -40.57 7.46 7.86
C ILE A 211 -39.57 8.20 6.97
N ILE A 212 -39.45 9.52 7.15
CA ILE A 212 -38.38 10.32 6.56
C ILE A 212 -37.18 10.24 7.51
N SER A 213 -36.15 9.52 7.10
CA SER A 213 -34.91 9.35 7.86
C SER A 213 -34.24 10.70 8.17
N GLU A 214 -33.57 10.84 9.33
CA GLU A 214 -32.69 11.99 9.62
C GLU A 214 -31.64 12.19 8.52
N GLU A 215 -31.19 11.08 7.91
CA GLU A 215 -30.27 11.09 6.78
C GLU A 215 -30.86 11.86 5.58
N LEU A 216 -32.07 11.51 5.15
CA LEU A 216 -32.79 12.22 4.08
C LEU A 216 -33.06 13.67 4.41
N ILE A 217 -33.40 13.98 5.67
CA ILE A 217 -33.56 15.36 6.14
C ILE A 217 -32.26 16.14 5.92
N LYS A 218 -31.11 15.55 6.29
CA LYS A 218 -29.79 16.18 6.11
C LYS A 218 -29.39 16.29 4.64
N ILE A 219 -29.67 15.28 3.82
CA ILE A 219 -29.34 15.28 2.38
C ILE A 219 -30.11 16.35 1.62
N LEU A 220 -31.42 16.40 1.85
CA LEU A 220 -32.35 17.24 1.09
C LEU A 220 -32.65 18.56 1.78
N SER A 221 -32.04 18.79 2.96
CA SER A 221 -32.30 19.94 3.83
C SER A 221 -33.80 20.14 4.10
N LEU A 222 -34.49 19.04 4.45
CA LEU A 222 -35.95 19.04 4.63
C LEU A 222 -36.37 19.80 5.88
N SER A 223 -37.51 20.48 5.83
CA SER A 223 -38.15 21.03 7.03
C SER A 223 -38.74 19.93 7.92
N SER A 224 -39.10 20.32 9.16
CA SER A 224 -39.84 19.43 10.08
C SER A 224 -41.25 19.07 9.60
N ASN A 225 -41.77 19.78 8.59
CA ASN A 225 -43.10 19.57 8.02
C ASN A 225 -43.08 18.65 6.79
N ALA A 226 -41.90 18.15 6.40
CA ALA A 226 -41.78 17.27 5.25
C ALA A 226 -42.65 16.03 5.42
N SER A 227 -43.32 15.64 4.34
CA SER A 227 -44.23 14.50 4.30
C SER A 227 -43.82 13.55 3.18
N ILE A 228 -44.15 12.28 3.36
CA ILE A 228 -43.86 11.23 2.38
C ILE A 228 -45.17 10.60 1.93
N THR A 229 -45.31 10.49 0.61
CA THR A 229 -46.37 9.70 -0.03
C THR A 229 -45.73 8.55 -0.79
N ASN A 230 -46.17 7.32 -0.49
CA ASN A 230 -45.74 6.13 -1.21
C ASN A 230 -46.61 6.00 -2.47
N GLU A 231 -45.98 6.06 -3.63
CA GLU A 231 -46.64 5.78 -4.91
C GLU A 231 -46.55 4.30 -5.26
N LYS A 232 -47.29 3.86 -6.27
CA LYS A 232 -47.19 2.47 -6.74
C LYS A 232 -45.78 2.21 -7.28
N ASP A 233 -45.35 0.96 -7.21
CA ASP A 233 -44.13 0.46 -7.85
C ASP A 233 -42.78 0.92 -7.25
N GLY A 234 -42.75 1.30 -5.96
CA GLY A 234 -41.49 1.63 -5.28
C GLY A 234 -40.97 3.03 -5.64
N GLU A 235 -41.89 3.94 -5.94
CA GLU A 235 -41.64 5.37 -6.05
C GLU A 235 -42.20 6.06 -4.80
N TRP A 236 -41.47 7.04 -4.29
CA TRP A 236 -41.91 7.88 -3.18
C TRP A 236 -41.82 9.34 -3.60
N ILE A 237 -42.82 10.12 -3.22
CA ILE A 237 -42.75 11.58 -3.29
C ILE A 237 -42.54 12.10 -1.88
N ILE A 238 -41.44 12.82 -1.67
CA ILE A 238 -41.22 13.59 -0.45
C ILE A 238 -41.58 15.04 -0.77
N SER A 239 -42.60 15.57 -0.10
CA SER A 239 -43.06 16.95 -0.26
C SER A 239 -42.62 17.78 0.94
N ASP A 240 -41.92 18.88 0.68
CA ASP A 240 -41.41 19.78 1.71
C ASP A 240 -41.60 21.25 1.31
N GLU A 241 -42.61 21.89 1.91
CA GLU A 241 -43.06 23.29 1.78
C GLU A 241 -43.10 23.87 0.35
N THR A 242 -41.93 24.01 -0.29
CA THR A 242 -41.73 24.62 -1.60
C THR A 242 -41.22 23.65 -2.67
N LYS A 243 -40.85 22.41 -2.31
CA LYS A 243 -40.22 21.45 -3.23
C LYS A 243 -40.76 20.05 -3.03
N ASP A 244 -40.92 19.35 -4.15
CA ASP A 244 -41.17 17.91 -4.19
C ASP A 244 -39.92 17.17 -4.67
N TYR A 245 -39.63 16.05 -4.03
CA TYR A 245 -38.54 15.16 -4.38
C TYR A 245 -39.09 13.80 -4.81
N ASP A 246 -38.81 13.43 -6.05
CA ASP A 246 -39.12 12.10 -6.55
C ASP A 246 -38.00 11.15 -6.13
N VAL A 247 -38.32 10.16 -5.31
CA VAL A 247 -37.39 9.10 -4.89
C VAL A 247 -37.78 7.83 -5.61
N MET A 248 -36.85 7.26 -6.38
CA MET A 248 -37.11 6.05 -7.15
C MET A 248 -35.90 5.10 -7.13
N GLU A 249 -36.18 3.81 -7.12
CA GLU A 249 -35.16 2.78 -7.24
C GLU A 249 -34.81 2.50 -8.71
N LYS A 250 -33.52 2.61 -9.07
CA LYS A 250 -33.03 2.26 -10.40
C LYS A 250 -31.73 1.48 -10.29
N GLY A 251 -31.75 0.23 -10.75
CA GLY A 251 -30.59 -0.66 -10.71
C GLY A 251 -30.13 -0.99 -9.29
N GLY A 252 -31.06 -1.10 -8.34
CA GLY A 252 -30.75 -1.38 -6.93
C GLY A 252 -30.16 -0.20 -6.14
N GLN A 253 -30.23 1.01 -6.68
CA GLN A 253 -29.83 2.25 -6.00
C GLN A 253 -31.02 3.20 -5.90
N LEU A 254 -31.09 3.93 -4.79
CA LEU A 254 -32.04 5.03 -4.66
C LEU A 254 -31.52 6.24 -5.43
N ASN A 255 -32.42 6.85 -6.19
CA ASN A 255 -32.18 8.06 -6.94
C ASN A 255 -33.23 9.08 -6.53
N ILE A 256 -32.76 10.26 -6.15
CA ILE A 256 -33.60 11.36 -5.72
C ILE A 256 -33.49 12.45 -6.77
N TYR A 257 -34.64 12.93 -7.24
CA TYR A 257 -34.76 13.98 -8.24
C TYR A 257 -35.55 15.15 -7.67
N THR A 258 -35.16 16.37 -8.01
CA THR A 258 -35.98 17.57 -7.86
C THR A 258 -36.25 18.16 -9.23
N LYS A 259 -37.30 18.95 -9.38
CA LYS A 259 -37.45 19.84 -10.54
C LYS A 259 -36.57 21.08 -10.37
N ASP A 260 -35.90 21.50 -11.43
CA ASP A 260 -35.27 22.83 -11.50
C ASP A 260 -36.29 23.93 -11.85
N GLU A 261 -35.84 25.17 -11.99
CA GLU A 261 -36.69 26.33 -12.32
C GLU A 261 -37.42 26.17 -13.66
N GLN A 262 -36.89 25.33 -14.55
CA GLN A 262 -37.48 25.01 -15.85
C GLN A 262 -38.37 23.76 -15.81
N GLY A 263 -38.56 23.16 -14.63
CA GLY A 263 -39.35 21.94 -14.44
C GLY A 263 -38.64 20.65 -14.85
N CYS A 264 -37.35 20.69 -15.21
CA CYS A 264 -36.57 19.51 -15.59
C CYS A 264 -36.14 18.72 -14.34
N LYS A 265 -36.22 17.38 -14.40
CA LYS A 265 -35.76 16.52 -13.31
C LYS A 265 -34.23 16.53 -13.22
N LYS A 266 -33.70 17.05 -12.12
CA LYS A 266 -32.27 17.03 -11.76
C LYS A 266 -32.03 16.01 -10.65
N ARG A 267 -31.13 15.06 -10.89
CA ARG A 267 -30.68 14.09 -9.87
C ARG A 267 -29.85 14.79 -8.80
N ILE A 268 -30.19 14.61 -7.53
CA ILE A 268 -29.51 15.24 -6.39
C ILE A 268 -28.62 14.26 -5.62
N THR A 269 -28.83 12.94 -5.76
CA THR A 269 -28.07 11.95 -4.98
C THR A 269 -26.58 12.00 -5.27
N ASP A 270 -25.79 12.28 -4.23
CA ASP A 270 -24.34 12.21 -4.26
C ASP A 270 -23.88 10.75 -4.17
N ASP A 271 -23.10 10.28 -5.15
CA ASP A 271 -22.54 8.93 -5.14
C ASP A 271 -21.57 8.70 -3.96
N TRP A 272 -21.16 9.78 -3.30
CA TRP A 272 -20.24 9.78 -2.19
C TRP A 272 -20.89 9.77 -0.81
N ILE A 273 -22.22 9.78 -0.74
CA ILE A 273 -22.92 9.90 0.54
C ILE A 273 -22.51 8.85 1.57
N GLY A 274 -22.39 7.58 1.15
CA GLY A 274 -21.99 6.50 2.05
C GLY A 274 -20.55 6.65 2.55
N ALA A 275 -19.63 7.09 1.69
CA ALA A 275 -18.25 7.36 2.11
C ALA A 275 -18.18 8.57 3.04
N LYS A 276 -18.87 9.66 2.71
CA LYS A 276 -18.97 10.85 3.55
C LYS A 276 -19.50 10.52 4.95
N LYS A 277 -20.57 9.72 5.03
CA LYS A 277 -21.15 9.26 6.29
C LYS A 277 -20.14 8.48 7.13
N VAL A 278 -19.34 7.59 6.52
CA VAL A 278 -18.28 6.88 7.24
C VAL A 278 -17.24 7.85 7.81
N PHE A 279 -16.83 8.88 7.07
CA PHE A 279 -15.89 9.90 7.59
C PHE A 279 -16.49 10.68 8.77
N GLU A 280 -17.76 11.10 8.65
CA GLU A 280 -18.46 11.84 9.70
C GLU A 280 -18.67 10.96 10.96
N ASP A 281 -19.20 9.76 10.79
CA ASP A 281 -19.61 8.88 11.91
C ASP A 281 -18.41 8.20 12.59
N LYS A 282 -17.47 7.64 11.82
CA LYS A 282 -16.35 6.86 12.38
C LYS A 282 -15.14 7.72 12.75
N LEU A 283 -14.90 8.81 12.03
CA LEU A 283 -13.71 9.65 12.22
C LEU A 283 -14.02 11.02 12.81
N GLN A 284 -15.30 11.39 12.94
CA GLN A 284 -15.72 12.73 13.38
C GLN A 284 -15.08 13.83 12.51
N CYS A 285 -14.98 13.57 11.20
CA CYS A 285 -14.29 14.43 10.25
C CYS A 285 -15.26 15.04 9.23
N ASP A 286 -15.27 16.37 9.14
CA ASP A 286 -16.11 17.17 8.22
C ASP A 286 -15.38 17.60 6.93
N ASP A 287 -14.08 17.29 6.81
CA ASP A 287 -13.24 17.69 5.69
C ASP A 287 -13.49 16.92 4.38
N PHE A 288 -14.39 15.93 4.36
CA PHE A 288 -14.65 15.08 3.19
C PHE A 288 -14.90 15.89 1.90
N SER A 289 -15.67 16.98 2.00
CA SER A 289 -15.95 17.86 0.85
C SER A 289 -14.70 18.56 0.32
N LYS A 290 -13.77 18.97 1.21
CA LYS A 290 -12.49 19.59 0.84
C LYS A 290 -11.57 18.57 0.17
N ILE A 291 -11.49 17.36 0.72
CA ILE A 291 -10.72 16.25 0.14
C ILE A 291 -11.22 15.92 -1.27
N LYS A 292 -12.55 15.84 -1.45
CA LYS A 292 -13.20 15.62 -2.75
C LYS A 292 -12.90 16.74 -3.74
N ARG A 293 -12.90 18.00 -3.28
CA ARG A 293 -12.53 19.17 -4.10
C ARG A 293 -11.11 19.04 -4.62
N ILE A 294 -10.13 18.80 -3.74
CA ILE A 294 -8.72 18.63 -4.09
C ILE A 294 -8.54 17.53 -5.13
N ARG A 295 -9.19 16.37 -4.96
CA ARG A 295 -9.15 15.32 -5.97
C ARG A 295 -9.70 15.76 -7.33
N ASN A 296 -10.80 16.48 -7.35
CA ASN A 296 -11.38 16.95 -8.61
C ASN A 296 -10.46 17.97 -9.30
N GLU A 297 -9.85 18.86 -8.52
CA GLU A 297 -8.85 19.83 -9.00
C GLU A 297 -7.66 19.10 -9.65
N ILE A 298 -7.13 18.05 -9.00
CA ILE A 298 -6.03 17.22 -9.52
C ILE A 298 -6.41 16.52 -10.83
N LEU A 299 -7.54 15.79 -10.86
CA LEU A 299 -7.85 14.90 -11.99
C LEU A 299 -8.41 15.61 -13.21
N HIS A 300 -9.02 16.78 -13.03
CA HIS A 300 -9.55 17.57 -14.13
C HIS A 300 -8.59 18.69 -14.57
N GLY A 301 -7.46 18.86 -13.87
CA GLY A 301 -6.48 19.91 -14.17
C GLY A 301 -7.04 21.31 -14.00
N TYR A 302 -7.94 21.50 -13.02
CA TYR A 302 -8.54 22.82 -12.75
C TYR A 302 -7.60 23.74 -11.97
N GLU A 303 -6.68 23.16 -11.20
CA GLU A 303 -5.68 23.89 -10.43
C GLU A 303 -4.28 23.53 -10.92
N GLU A 304 -3.38 24.51 -10.93
CA GLU A 304 -1.95 24.27 -11.20
C GLU A 304 -1.33 23.47 -10.05
N LEU A 305 -0.43 22.53 -10.36
CA LEU A 305 0.32 21.74 -9.36
C LEU A 305 1.42 22.58 -8.68
N SER A 306 1.01 23.70 -8.08
CA SER A 306 1.87 24.58 -7.28
C SER A 306 2.34 23.88 -6.00
N ASN A 307 3.45 24.36 -5.43
CA ASN A 307 3.96 23.84 -4.16
C ASN A 307 2.95 24.01 -3.02
N GLU A 308 2.17 25.09 -3.04
CA GLU A 308 1.12 25.38 -2.08
C GLU A 308 -0.01 24.36 -2.17
N PHE A 309 -0.48 24.05 -3.37
CA PHE A 309 -1.53 23.07 -3.60
C PHE A 309 -1.09 21.64 -3.26
N VAL A 310 0.14 21.26 -3.63
CA VAL A 310 0.71 19.96 -3.23
C VAL A 310 0.76 19.85 -1.70
N LYS A 311 1.28 20.87 -1.00
CA LYS A 311 1.28 20.91 0.46
C LYS A 311 -0.13 20.88 1.07
N GLU A 312 -1.12 21.51 0.44
CA GLU A 312 -2.52 21.41 0.87
C GLU A 312 -3.02 19.97 0.76
N SER A 313 -2.78 19.29 -0.37
CA SER A 313 -3.18 17.89 -0.57
C SER A 313 -2.52 16.94 0.45
N GLU A 314 -1.24 17.18 0.75
CA GLU A 314 -0.47 16.36 1.69
C GLU A 314 -1.02 16.43 3.13
N LYS A 315 -1.59 17.57 3.54
CA LYS A 315 -2.24 17.72 4.86
C LYS A 315 -3.38 16.74 5.06
N TYR A 316 -4.06 16.33 3.98
CA TYR A 316 -5.19 15.41 4.04
C TYR A 316 -4.81 13.93 3.90
N ILE A 317 -3.54 13.59 3.64
CA ILE A 317 -3.08 12.20 3.52
C ILE A 317 -3.42 11.35 4.76
N PRO A 318 -3.20 11.81 6.01
CA PRO A 318 -3.60 11.05 7.19
C PRO A 318 -5.11 10.80 7.25
N THR A 319 -5.90 11.85 7.01
CA THR A 319 -7.37 11.80 7.06
C THR A 319 -7.94 10.86 6.02
N ILE A 320 -7.48 10.93 4.77
CA ILE A 320 -7.98 10.05 3.71
C ILE A 320 -7.55 8.59 3.90
N ARG A 321 -6.35 8.35 4.45
CA ARG A 321 -5.90 7.00 4.83
C ARG A 321 -6.82 6.41 5.91
N MET A 322 -7.06 7.15 6.98
CA MET A 322 -7.99 6.75 8.05
C MET A 322 -9.40 6.53 7.49
N GLY A 323 -9.83 7.40 6.58
CA GLY A 323 -11.09 7.29 5.85
C GLY A 323 -11.23 6.00 5.05
N LEU A 324 -10.19 5.64 4.30
CA LEU A 324 -10.14 4.37 3.57
C LEU A 324 -10.17 3.17 4.53
N ILE A 325 -9.43 3.22 5.65
CA ILE A 325 -9.46 2.17 6.68
C ILE A 325 -10.88 2.02 7.25
N ALA A 326 -11.54 3.13 7.57
CA ALA A 326 -12.90 3.13 8.09
C ALA A 326 -13.90 2.58 7.06
N CYS A 327 -13.75 2.93 5.78
CA CYS A 327 -14.58 2.42 4.69
C CYS A 327 -14.42 0.89 4.52
N ILE A 328 -13.18 0.40 4.48
CA ILE A 328 -12.88 -1.04 4.40
C ILE A 328 -13.46 -1.76 5.63
N SER A 329 -13.23 -1.23 6.83
CA SER A 329 -13.69 -1.82 8.09
C SER A 329 -15.21 -1.89 8.19
N THR A 330 -15.89 -0.83 7.74
CA THR A 330 -17.37 -0.77 7.71
C THR A 330 -17.94 -1.83 6.77
N ILE A 331 -17.38 -2.01 5.57
CA ILE A 331 -17.87 -3.01 4.61
C ILE A 331 -17.56 -4.43 5.09
N LEU A 332 -16.39 -4.64 5.72
CA LEU A 332 -16.01 -5.93 6.28
C LEU A 332 -16.80 -6.30 7.54
N GLY A 333 -17.39 -5.33 8.25
CA GLY A 333 -17.99 -5.57 9.56
C GLY A 333 -16.96 -5.82 10.66
N ILE A 334 -15.78 -5.20 10.55
CA ILE A 334 -14.74 -5.27 11.58
C ILE A 334 -15.22 -4.54 12.84
N SER A 335 -14.95 -5.12 14.01
CA SER A 335 -15.31 -4.53 15.31
C SER A 335 -14.61 -3.18 15.54
N ASP A 336 -15.23 -2.29 16.33
CA ASP A 336 -14.62 -0.99 16.67
C ASP A 336 -13.29 -1.15 17.42
N GLU A 337 -13.13 -2.22 18.20
CA GLU A 337 -11.88 -2.53 18.88
C GLU A 337 -10.74 -2.78 17.87
N ILE A 338 -10.95 -3.66 16.89
CA ILE A 338 -9.93 -3.96 15.88
C ILE A 338 -9.72 -2.76 14.95
N PHE A 339 -10.78 -2.07 14.53
CA PHE A 339 -10.66 -0.83 13.76
C PHE A 339 -9.75 0.17 14.48
N ASN A 340 -9.99 0.42 15.77
CA ASN A 340 -9.18 1.33 16.58
C ASN A 340 -7.74 0.83 16.72
N LYS A 341 -7.51 -0.48 16.84
CA LYS A 341 -6.16 -1.05 16.85
C LYS A 341 -5.43 -0.86 15.53
N VAL A 342 -6.10 -0.94 14.38
CA VAL A 342 -5.48 -0.78 13.05
C VAL A 342 -5.24 0.70 12.74
N VAL A 343 -6.24 1.56 12.93
CA VAL A 343 -6.18 2.97 12.52
C VAL A 343 -5.16 3.78 13.33
N ASN A 344 -4.93 3.40 14.59
CA ASN A 344 -3.99 4.06 15.49
C ASN A 344 -2.57 3.49 15.46
N LYS A 345 -2.28 2.49 14.60
CA LYS A 345 -0.90 2.03 14.41
C LYS A 345 -0.06 3.14 13.79
N ASP A 346 1.23 3.14 14.13
CA ASP A 346 2.21 3.88 13.36
C ASP A 346 2.33 3.26 11.96
N ILE A 347 2.41 4.10 10.94
CA ILE A 347 2.72 3.64 9.59
C ILE A 347 4.17 3.15 9.58
N ARG A 348 4.38 1.94 9.05
CA ARG A 348 5.72 1.37 8.87
C ARG A 348 6.00 1.25 7.38
N ARG A 349 6.97 2.04 6.88
CA ARG A 349 7.33 2.05 5.46
C ARG A 349 8.69 1.39 5.26
N GLY A 350 8.73 0.31 4.50
CA GLY A 350 9.97 -0.24 3.98
C GLY A 350 10.54 0.72 2.94
N GLY A 351 11.78 1.18 3.13
CA GLY A 351 12.50 1.90 2.07
C GLY A 351 12.32 3.41 2.03
N LEU A 352 12.41 4.10 3.17
CA LEU A 352 13.19 5.33 3.10
C LEU A 352 14.60 4.92 2.65
N GLU A 353 14.93 5.18 1.39
CA GLU A 353 16.31 5.09 0.93
C GLU A 353 17.14 5.86 1.93
N ARG A 354 18.07 5.18 2.59
CA ARG A 354 19.01 5.87 3.45
C ARG A 354 19.93 6.63 2.52
N TRP A 355 19.98 7.93 2.67
CA TRP A 355 20.96 8.73 1.99
C TRP A 355 21.86 9.38 3.02
N HIS A 356 23.12 9.47 2.66
CA HIS A 356 24.11 10.19 3.42
C HIS A 356 24.39 11.49 2.67
N VAL A 357 24.37 12.60 3.37
CA VAL A 357 24.82 13.88 2.84
C VAL A 357 26.23 14.07 3.37
N VAL A 358 27.22 13.93 2.49
CA VAL A 358 28.62 14.26 2.79
C VAL A 358 28.83 15.71 2.38
N LYS A 359 29.14 16.58 3.35
CA LYS A 359 29.50 17.98 3.13
C LYS A 359 31.00 18.14 3.33
N GLY A 360 31.60 19.00 2.51
CA GLY A 360 33.02 19.25 2.55
C GLY A 360 33.45 20.35 1.60
N ASN A 361 34.73 20.67 1.63
CA ASN A 361 35.36 21.64 0.75
C ASN A 361 36.13 20.92 -0.34
N VAL A 362 36.00 21.40 -1.58
CA VAL A 362 36.83 20.96 -2.70
C VAL A 362 37.85 22.05 -3.02
N GLU A 363 39.13 21.70 -3.02
CA GLU A 363 40.23 22.60 -3.42
C GLU A 363 40.67 22.30 -4.85
N ASN A 364 41.20 23.31 -5.55
CA ASN A 364 41.75 23.18 -6.91
C ASN A 364 40.76 22.58 -7.92
N LEU A 365 39.50 23.05 -7.88
CA LEU A 365 38.56 22.84 -8.98
C LEU A 365 38.87 23.79 -10.14
N PRO A 366 38.75 23.35 -11.39
CA PRO A 366 38.81 24.24 -12.54
C PRO A 366 37.76 25.34 -12.43
N SER A 367 38.14 26.58 -12.73
CA SER A 367 37.23 27.71 -12.82
C SER A 367 36.51 27.78 -14.17
N ASP A 368 37.09 27.18 -15.21
CA ASP A 368 36.48 27.03 -16.51
C ASP A 368 35.44 25.91 -16.51
N PHE A 369 34.26 26.18 -17.10
CA PHE A 369 33.14 25.25 -17.07
C PHE A 369 33.37 24.00 -17.92
N ASP A 370 34.01 24.14 -19.08
CA ASP A 370 34.29 23.01 -19.97
C ASP A 370 35.34 22.08 -19.33
N GLU A 371 36.35 22.67 -18.68
CA GLU A 371 37.34 21.94 -17.89
C GLU A 371 36.70 21.28 -16.65
N MET A 372 35.76 21.96 -15.97
CA MET A 372 35.03 21.41 -14.84
C MET A 372 34.16 20.21 -15.24
N ILE A 373 33.54 20.19 -16.43
CA ILE A 373 32.80 19.02 -16.91
C ILE A 373 33.73 17.81 -17.06
N ILE A 374 34.92 18.03 -17.60
CA ILE A 374 35.90 16.96 -17.84
C ILE A 374 36.45 16.42 -16.52
N ASN A 375 36.70 17.31 -15.56
CA ASN A 375 37.34 17.01 -14.28
C ASN A 375 36.36 16.91 -13.11
N TYR A 376 35.05 16.87 -13.37
CA TYR A 376 34.02 16.84 -12.33
C TYR A 376 34.27 15.67 -11.37
N PRO A 377 34.32 15.91 -10.06
CA PRO A 377 34.63 14.88 -9.09
C PRO A 377 33.59 13.75 -9.16
N LYS A 378 34.07 12.51 -9.19
CA LYS A 378 33.22 11.33 -9.14
C LYS A 378 33.34 10.70 -7.76
N ILE A 379 32.30 10.85 -6.96
CA ILE A 379 32.19 10.15 -5.68
C ILE A 379 31.52 8.80 -5.97
N GLU A 380 32.28 7.72 -5.79
CA GLU A 380 31.77 6.35 -5.90
C GLU A 380 31.80 5.68 -4.53
N VAL A 381 30.68 5.08 -4.13
CA VAL A 381 30.64 4.29 -2.90
C VAL A 381 31.41 2.98 -3.13
N ILE A 382 32.61 2.83 -2.55
CA ILE A 382 33.25 1.50 -2.51
C ILE A 382 32.50 0.68 -1.48
N LYS A 383 31.68 -0.26 -1.96
CA LYS A 383 30.93 -1.20 -1.12
C LYS A 383 31.85 -2.04 -0.21
N SER A 384 32.16 -1.53 0.98
CA SER A 384 32.36 -2.36 2.16
C SER A 384 31.42 -1.86 3.25
N LYS A 385 30.20 -2.38 3.24
CA LYS A 385 29.26 -2.21 4.34
C LYS A 385 29.71 -3.17 5.44
N GLN A 386 30.32 -2.66 6.51
CA GLN A 386 30.53 -3.48 7.70
C GLN A 386 29.37 -3.24 8.66
N ILE A 387 28.66 -4.31 8.98
CA ILE A 387 27.56 -4.30 9.94
C ILE A 387 28.11 -4.90 11.23
N ILE A 388 28.15 -4.10 12.30
CA ILE A 388 28.62 -4.53 13.62
C ILE A 388 27.45 -4.38 14.59
N ARG A 389 27.18 -5.42 15.37
CA ARG A 389 26.17 -5.36 16.44
C ARG A 389 26.77 -4.70 17.68
N GLY A 390 26.16 -3.60 18.13
CA GLY A 390 26.49 -2.94 19.38
C GLY A 390 25.97 -3.70 20.60
N GLU A 391 26.56 -3.45 21.76
CA GLU A 391 26.16 -4.05 23.04
C GLU A 391 24.69 -3.73 23.42
N ASP A 392 24.16 -2.60 22.94
CA ASP A 392 22.77 -2.16 23.12
C ASP A 392 21.78 -2.84 22.15
N ARG A 393 22.24 -3.85 21.41
CA ARG A 393 21.49 -4.54 20.34
C ARG A 393 21.12 -3.64 19.16
N LYS A 394 21.66 -2.41 19.09
CA LYS A 394 21.60 -1.60 17.86
C LYS A 394 22.75 -1.97 16.95
N LEU A 395 22.65 -1.53 15.70
CA LEU A 395 23.72 -1.77 14.73
C LEU A 395 24.54 -0.53 14.55
N ASN A 396 25.82 -0.77 14.40
CA ASN A 396 26.77 0.18 13.87
C ASN A 396 27.06 -0.22 12.44
N ILE A 397 26.64 0.63 11.50
CA ILE A 397 26.93 0.41 10.08
C ILE A 397 28.09 1.33 9.72
N ALA A 398 29.17 0.75 9.22
CA ALA A 398 30.28 1.49 8.66
C ALA A 398 30.18 1.47 7.13
N TYR A 399 30.15 2.64 6.52
CA TYR A 399 30.24 2.81 5.07
C TYR A 399 31.61 3.37 4.72
N THR A 400 32.22 2.84 3.66
CA THR A 400 33.43 3.40 3.07
C THR A 400 33.09 4.04 1.74
N PHE A 401 33.45 5.32 1.55
CA PHE A 401 33.29 6.01 0.27
C PHE A 401 34.65 6.21 -0.37
N LYS A 402 34.68 6.16 -1.70
CA LYS A 402 35.82 6.57 -2.51
C LYS A 402 35.45 7.81 -3.26
N CYS A 403 36.27 8.83 -3.14
CA CYS A 403 36.20 9.95 -4.06
C CYS A 403 37.32 9.80 -5.07
N GLU A 404 36.97 9.76 -6.35
CA GLU A 404 37.92 9.81 -7.45
C GLU A 404 37.90 11.20 -8.08
N PHE A 405 39.07 11.85 -8.03
CA PHE A 405 39.33 13.08 -8.77
C PHE A 405 40.12 12.73 -10.03
N ARG A 406 39.73 13.32 -11.16
CA ARG A 406 40.42 13.13 -12.43
C ARG A 406 41.69 13.97 -12.52
N ASP A 407 41.63 15.17 -11.94
CA ASP A 407 42.79 16.01 -11.70
C ASP A 407 43.48 15.56 -10.40
N ALA A 408 44.80 15.42 -10.45
CA ALA A 408 45.61 14.95 -9.31
C ALA A 408 45.74 16.03 -8.22
N ASP A 409 45.52 17.31 -8.57
CA ASP A 409 45.66 18.42 -7.63
C ASP A 409 44.36 18.76 -6.90
N THR A 410 43.21 18.27 -7.38
CA THR A 410 41.92 18.44 -6.69
C THR A 410 41.86 17.61 -5.42
N LYS A 411 41.46 18.23 -4.30
CA LYS A 411 41.34 17.60 -2.98
C LYS A 411 39.95 17.80 -2.41
N PHE A 412 39.48 16.87 -1.58
CA PHE A 412 38.18 17.00 -0.91
C PHE A 412 38.27 16.76 0.60
N GLY A 413 38.27 17.87 1.34
CA GLY A 413 38.18 17.84 2.79
C GLY A 413 36.73 17.64 3.21
N VAL A 414 36.44 16.54 3.89
CA VAL A 414 35.12 16.29 4.49
C VAL A 414 34.99 17.11 5.77
N GLU A 415 33.91 17.87 5.90
CA GLU A 415 33.60 18.65 7.09
C GLU A 415 32.55 17.97 7.96
N GLU A 416 31.47 17.50 7.33
CA GLU A 416 30.30 16.97 7.99
C GLU A 416 29.71 15.81 7.19
N VAL A 417 29.17 14.82 7.91
CA VAL A 417 28.39 13.76 7.29
C VAL A 417 27.06 13.62 8.03
N GLU A 418 25.98 13.93 7.34
CA GLU A 418 24.63 13.71 7.84
C GLU A 418 24.10 12.39 7.30
N SER A 419 23.46 11.60 8.15
CA SER A 419 22.79 10.38 7.72
C SER A 419 21.29 10.55 7.94
N TRP A 420 20.54 10.43 6.86
CA TRP A 420 19.10 10.57 6.87
C TRP A 420 18.46 9.20 6.66
N GLY A 421 17.54 8.85 7.55
CA GLY A 421 16.85 7.57 7.51
C GLY A 421 15.57 7.61 8.33
N ASP A 422 14.84 6.50 8.31
CA ASP A 422 13.67 6.34 9.16
C ASP A 422 14.08 6.40 10.64
N GLN A 423 13.41 7.24 11.43
CA GLN A 423 13.54 7.32 12.88
C GLN A 423 13.33 5.97 13.57
N HIS A 424 12.67 5.02 12.91
CA HIS A 424 12.43 3.67 13.41
C HIS A 424 13.52 2.65 13.03
N SER A 425 14.58 3.05 12.32
CA SER A 425 15.58 2.12 11.74
C SER A 425 16.45 1.34 12.73
N ARG A 426 16.33 1.59 14.06
CA ARG A 426 17.12 0.96 15.15
C ARG A 426 18.65 0.99 14.96
N VAL A 427 19.16 1.91 14.14
CA VAL A 427 20.60 2.12 13.95
C VAL A 427 21.12 2.98 15.11
N GLY A 428 22.22 2.55 15.73
CA GLY A 428 22.79 3.19 16.92
C GLY A 428 23.75 4.32 16.55
N LYS A 429 24.80 3.98 15.81
CA LYS A 429 25.78 4.93 15.27
C LYS A 429 26.15 4.51 13.86
N GLU A 430 26.08 5.43 12.90
CA GLU A 430 26.65 5.21 11.57
C GLU A 430 28.03 5.85 11.55
N ARG A 431 29.03 5.10 11.06
CA ARG A 431 30.38 5.62 10.87
C ARG A 431 30.65 5.68 9.38
N ILE A 432 31.09 6.84 8.91
CA ILE A 432 31.45 7.02 7.52
C ILE A 432 32.95 7.23 7.44
N GLU A 433 33.62 6.34 6.71
CA GLU A 433 35.04 6.44 6.41
C GLU A 433 35.20 6.83 4.94
N ILE A 434 36.01 7.86 4.68
CA ILE A 434 36.25 8.35 3.32
C ILE A 434 37.71 8.09 3.00
N LYS A 435 37.95 7.33 1.92
CA LYS A 435 39.30 7.07 1.40
C LYS A 435 39.51 7.92 0.16
N GLU A 436 40.40 8.91 0.27
CA GLU A 436 40.90 9.65 -0.88
C GLU A 436 41.91 8.79 -1.65
N ILE A 437 41.78 8.73 -2.97
CA ILE A 437 42.78 8.14 -3.85
C ILE A 437 43.09 9.18 -4.93
N SER A 438 44.24 9.85 -4.79
CA SER A 438 44.79 10.67 -5.86
C SER A 438 45.35 9.75 -6.96
N ARG A 439 45.16 10.11 -8.24
CA ARG A 439 45.82 9.45 -9.37
C ARG A 439 47.31 9.81 -9.36
N GLY A 440 48.07 9.27 -8.41
CA GLY A 440 49.51 9.49 -8.26
C GLY A 440 50.36 8.22 -8.15
N GLU A 441 49.76 7.06 -7.83
CA GLU A 441 50.55 5.86 -7.45
C GLU A 441 50.32 4.60 -8.30
N ASN A 442 49.73 4.72 -9.49
CA ASN A 442 49.66 3.59 -10.43
C ASN A 442 50.77 3.67 -11.49
N GLY A 443 51.92 3.03 -11.20
CA GLY A 443 52.73 2.37 -12.22
C GLY A 443 54.03 3.07 -12.68
N ALA A 444 55.05 3.08 -11.83
CA ALA A 444 56.43 2.91 -12.28
C ALA A 444 56.98 1.64 -11.60
N GLY A 445 56.70 0.50 -12.21
CA GLY A 445 57.21 -0.82 -11.85
C GLY A 445 57.39 -1.64 -13.11
#